data_AF-A0A3B8YW79-F1
#
_entry.id   AF-A0A3B8YW79-F1
#
_cell.length_a   1.000
_cell.length_b   1.000
_cell.length_c   1.000
_cell.angle_alpha   90.00
_cell.angle_beta   90.00
_cell.angle_gamma   90.00
#
_symmetry.space_group_name_H-M   'P 1'
#
loop_
_entity.id
_entity.type
_entity.pdbx_description
1 polymer ?
#
loop_
_entity_poly.entity_id
_entity_poly.type
_entity_poly.pdbx_seq_one_letter_code
_entity_poly.pdbx_strand_id
1 'polypeptide(L)'
;MFLLLFAGVFSPSRAEAVCGDSVVDAGEQCDGGLCCDASCNFKSATDTCRPAGGICDLADKCTGFTAGCPADILRPSGVVCRTTLTGCDLEETCTGESKFCPDDTVFDAGVVCRGSVGICDVAEVCDGSSGACPGDAFQPSSLECGSSAGDCDVAEYCTGSAGLCPEDVKLDSTTVCRVGTDLCDAAETCNGVDDDCPDDEAAADTVVCRAPVGACDAPDYCDGSDFECPEDELLDGDICRDLQCDQDSIDNDTCCDVEEYCDGESIECPVDEFIPADDEWECREADEDCDKEEYCNGTQPTCPVDSVHNSSFLCRSRAGEDDLPESCDGISKTCPSDEIRRADKRCRRAAGVCDVPEFCDGVSTECPVNAFEPATTVCNASEGGCDPAELCTGAAAACPEDVISGDGEVCRDRDDESCDLAETCNGTSVACPPDTYVAEDTVCDDLDPATTGETCVDGFCGCDGGDVDGDATFDNCDDDEGVLVVQYLKMKFSWLSRLGSFVSKGTFPVGVMADSAADVFDATGGLNVTLYATNTDGAVTIDASTNFTADQCSITRSGASLCKLPSR
;
A
#
# COMPACT_ATOMS: atom_id res chain seq x y z
N MET A 1 -14.10 -72.39 199.43
CA MET A 1 -14.90 -73.47 200.04
C MET A 1 -16.29 -73.40 199.45
N PHE A 2 -16.83 -74.55 199.04
CA PHE A 2 -18.13 -74.83 198.41
C PHE A 2 -18.28 -74.78 196.87
N LEU A 3 -18.60 -75.99 196.40
CA LEU A 3 -19.01 -76.53 195.10
C LEU A 3 -20.48 -76.16 194.79
N LEU A 4 -20.89 -76.11 193.51
CA LEU A 4 -22.22 -76.44 192.91
C LEU A 4 -22.21 -75.99 191.41
N LEU A 5 -22.10 -76.88 190.40
CA LEU A 5 -23.11 -77.69 189.67
C LEU A 5 -23.94 -76.98 188.56
N PHE A 6 -23.59 -77.30 187.30
CA PHE A 6 -24.34 -77.48 186.01
C PHE A 6 -25.55 -76.60 185.58
N ALA A 7 -25.51 -76.07 184.35
CA ALA A 7 -26.42 -76.38 183.20
C ALA A 7 -26.20 -75.38 182.02
N GLY A 8 -26.24 -75.85 180.76
CA GLY A 8 -25.69 -75.14 179.59
C GLY A 8 -26.64 -74.35 178.69
N VAL A 9 -26.07 -73.85 177.58
CA VAL A 9 -26.76 -73.27 176.41
C VAL A 9 -26.06 -73.76 175.14
N PHE A 10 -26.78 -74.52 174.31
CA PHE A 10 -26.45 -74.80 172.91
C PHE A 10 -26.73 -73.54 172.08
N SER A 11 -25.76 -73.07 171.30
CA SER A 11 -25.97 -72.12 170.19
C SER A 11 -25.79 -72.85 168.87
N PRO A 12 -26.70 -72.74 167.88
CA PRO A 12 -26.47 -73.28 166.55
C PRO A 12 -25.47 -72.38 165.79
N SER A 13 -24.45 -72.99 165.22
CA SER A 13 -23.50 -72.39 164.28
C SER A 13 -24.21 -72.10 162.95
N ARG A 14 -24.21 -70.82 162.54
CA ARG A 14 -24.65 -70.33 161.23
C ARG A 14 -23.62 -70.74 160.17
N ALA A 15 -24.03 -71.40 159.09
CA ALA A 15 -23.18 -71.65 157.93
C ALA A 15 -22.73 -70.30 157.34
N GLU A 16 -21.45 -70.17 156.98
CA GLU A 16 -20.90 -68.99 156.32
C GLU A 16 -21.38 -68.97 154.87
N ALA A 17 -21.78 -67.78 154.39
CA ALA A 17 -22.18 -67.58 153.00
C ALA A 17 -20.97 -67.80 152.07
N VAL A 18 -21.12 -68.61 151.02
CA VAL A 18 -20.02 -68.92 150.09
C VAL A 18 -20.40 -68.56 148.66
N CYS A 19 -19.96 -67.36 148.27
CA CYS A 19 -20.13 -66.85 146.93
C CYS A 19 -19.64 -67.82 145.84
N GLY A 20 -20.55 -68.24 144.95
CA GLY A 20 -20.29 -69.11 143.80
C GLY A 20 -20.64 -70.59 144.02
N ASP A 21 -21.31 -70.94 145.11
CA ASP A 21 -21.82 -72.30 145.38
C ASP A 21 -23.17 -72.62 144.71
N SER A 22 -23.67 -71.68 143.89
CA SER A 22 -24.96 -71.69 143.19
C SER A 22 -26.19 -71.52 144.07
N VAL A 23 -26.03 -71.07 145.32
CA VAL A 23 -27.11 -70.77 146.25
C VAL A 23 -26.97 -69.33 146.75
N VAL A 24 -28.00 -68.50 146.59
CA VAL A 24 -27.96 -67.12 147.09
C VAL A 24 -28.08 -67.12 148.61
N ASP A 25 -26.97 -66.85 149.30
CA ASP A 25 -26.90 -66.80 150.75
C ASP A 25 -27.24 -65.40 151.32
N ALA A 26 -27.40 -65.34 152.64
CA ALA A 26 -27.72 -64.10 153.34
C ALA A 26 -26.56 -63.08 153.27
N GLY A 27 -26.72 -62.06 152.42
CA GLY A 27 -25.72 -61.01 152.17
C GLY A 27 -25.33 -60.89 150.70
N GLU A 28 -25.73 -61.86 149.88
CA GLU A 28 -25.43 -61.93 148.46
C GLU A 28 -26.61 -61.41 147.62
N GLN A 29 -26.30 -60.81 146.48
CA GLN A 29 -27.31 -60.38 145.51
C GLN A 29 -27.50 -61.43 144.40
N CYS A 30 -26.44 -62.18 144.12
CA CYS A 30 -26.36 -63.26 143.15
C CYS A 30 -25.38 -64.31 143.66
N ASP A 31 -25.49 -65.54 143.17
CA ASP A 31 -24.50 -66.57 143.44
C ASP A 31 -24.15 -67.30 142.13
N GLY A 32 -23.12 -66.79 141.45
CA GLY A 32 -22.70 -67.23 140.12
C GLY A 32 -23.41 -66.56 138.93
N GLY A 33 -22.82 -66.72 137.73
CA GLY A 33 -23.29 -66.10 136.48
C GLY A 33 -22.37 -65.00 135.92
N LEU A 34 -22.51 -64.67 134.63
CA LEU A 34 -21.62 -63.71 133.94
C LEU A 34 -21.73 -62.26 134.47
N CYS A 35 -22.89 -61.90 135.03
CA CYS A 35 -23.19 -60.59 135.64
C CYS A 35 -23.09 -60.59 137.18
N CYS A 36 -22.52 -61.64 137.77
CA CYS A 36 -22.17 -61.67 139.18
C CYS A 36 -20.67 -61.40 139.33
N ASP A 37 -20.28 -60.48 140.20
CA ASP A 37 -18.86 -60.25 140.51
C ASP A 37 -18.34 -61.28 141.54
N ALA A 38 -17.04 -61.29 141.79
CA ALA A 38 -16.41 -62.23 142.71
C ALA A 38 -16.80 -62.01 144.20
N SER A 39 -17.58 -60.96 144.49
CA SER A 39 -18.11 -60.64 145.81
C SER A 39 -19.63 -60.84 145.89
N CYS A 40 -20.22 -61.52 144.91
CA CYS A 40 -21.64 -61.84 144.84
C CYS A 40 -22.56 -60.61 144.81
N ASN A 41 -22.08 -59.52 144.19
CA ASN A 41 -22.90 -58.36 143.80
C ASN A 41 -23.20 -58.38 142.31
N PHE A 42 -24.31 -57.75 141.92
CA PHE A 42 -24.61 -57.54 140.51
C PHE A 42 -23.62 -56.55 139.87
N LYS A 43 -23.07 -56.91 138.71
CA LYS A 43 -22.24 -56.00 137.89
C LYS A 43 -23.06 -54.81 137.36
N SER A 44 -22.39 -53.70 137.02
CA SER A 44 -23.02 -52.46 136.54
C SER A 44 -23.78 -52.65 135.23
N ALA A 45 -24.83 -51.86 135.00
CA ALA A 45 -25.61 -51.91 133.76
C ALA A 45 -24.82 -51.52 132.49
N THR A 46 -23.59 -51.01 132.64
CA THR A 46 -22.68 -50.70 131.54
C THR A 46 -21.72 -51.83 131.21
N ASP A 47 -21.56 -52.78 132.14
CA ASP A 47 -20.58 -53.86 132.05
C ASP A 47 -21.01 -54.87 131.00
N THR A 48 -20.15 -55.07 130.00
CA THR A 48 -20.40 -56.02 128.93
C THR A 48 -20.25 -57.44 129.46
N CYS A 49 -21.34 -58.20 129.47
CA CYS A 49 -21.33 -59.62 129.85
C CYS A 49 -21.15 -60.53 128.63
N ARG A 50 -21.47 -60.03 127.43
CA ARG A 50 -21.17 -60.68 126.15
C ARG A 50 -20.73 -59.62 125.13
N PRO A 51 -19.52 -59.70 124.56
CA PRO A 51 -19.12 -58.80 123.47
C PRO A 51 -19.91 -59.11 122.19
N ALA A 52 -20.04 -58.11 121.31
CA ALA A 52 -20.62 -58.33 119.98
C ALA A 52 -19.79 -59.35 119.19
N GLY A 53 -20.46 -60.37 118.66
CA GLY A 53 -19.88 -61.45 117.87
C GLY A 53 -19.80 -61.19 116.36
N GLY A 54 -20.25 -60.02 115.89
CA GLY A 54 -20.22 -59.59 114.49
C GLY A 54 -20.79 -58.18 114.30
N ILE A 55 -20.78 -57.67 113.06
CA ILE A 55 -21.24 -56.29 112.76
C ILE A 55 -22.76 -56.11 112.99
N CYS A 56 -23.54 -57.19 112.91
CA CYS A 56 -24.99 -57.22 113.15
C CYS A 56 -25.36 -57.57 114.60
N ASP A 57 -24.39 -57.61 115.49
CA ASP A 57 -24.55 -57.96 116.89
C ASP A 57 -24.29 -56.74 117.77
N LEU A 58 -25.10 -56.55 118.82
CA LEU A 58 -24.85 -55.55 119.84
C LEU A 58 -24.27 -56.23 121.06
N ALA A 59 -23.24 -55.64 121.66
CA ALA A 59 -22.69 -56.19 122.89
C ALA A 59 -23.73 -56.15 124.01
N ASP A 60 -24.02 -57.30 124.64
CA ASP A 60 -24.95 -57.36 125.77
C ASP A 60 -24.30 -56.81 127.03
N LYS A 61 -25.06 -55.99 127.72
CA LYS A 61 -24.66 -55.37 128.98
C LYS A 61 -25.46 -55.97 130.11
N CYS A 62 -24.86 -56.06 131.29
CA CYS A 62 -25.59 -56.47 132.49
C CYS A 62 -26.78 -55.54 132.72
N THR A 63 -27.79 -56.02 133.43
CA THR A 63 -28.98 -55.22 133.75
C THR A 63 -28.77 -54.35 135.00
N GLY A 64 -27.76 -54.68 135.82
CA GLY A 64 -27.55 -54.10 137.14
C GLY A 64 -28.35 -54.77 138.26
N PHE A 65 -29.19 -55.76 137.95
CA PHE A 65 -30.09 -56.39 138.92
C PHE A 65 -30.35 -57.89 138.68
N THR A 66 -29.70 -58.51 137.69
CA THR A 66 -29.74 -59.96 137.44
C THR A 66 -28.34 -60.54 137.34
N ALA A 67 -28.16 -61.77 137.85
CA ALA A 67 -26.88 -62.48 137.84
C ALA A 67 -26.49 -63.03 136.46
N GLY A 68 -27.50 -63.34 135.64
CA GLY A 68 -27.34 -63.75 134.25
C GLY A 68 -27.15 -62.56 133.32
N CYS A 69 -26.41 -62.79 132.23
CA CYS A 69 -26.42 -61.88 131.07
C CYS A 69 -27.81 -61.94 130.41
N PRO A 70 -28.38 -60.81 129.96
CA PRO A 70 -29.65 -60.82 129.24
C PRO A 70 -29.54 -61.65 127.94
N ALA A 71 -30.69 -61.90 127.32
CA ALA A 71 -30.72 -62.56 126.02
C ALA A 71 -29.98 -61.73 124.97
N ASP A 72 -29.35 -62.42 124.02
CA ASP A 72 -28.57 -61.84 122.92
C ASP A 72 -29.40 -60.81 122.13
N ILE A 73 -28.89 -59.59 122.00
CA ILE A 73 -29.54 -58.49 121.27
C ILE A 73 -28.84 -58.28 119.92
N LEU A 74 -29.54 -58.63 118.85
CA LEU A 74 -29.08 -58.36 117.49
C LEU A 74 -29.49 -56.96 117.03
N ARG A 75 -28.75 -56.39 116.07
CA ARG A 75 -29.18 -55.17 115.38
C ARG A 75 -30.52 -55.41 114.66
N PRO A 76 -31.43 -54.41 114.62
CA PRO A 76 -32.70 -54.54 113.91
C PRO A 76 -32.52 -54.90 112.44
N SER A 77 -33.55 -55.54 111.89
CA SER A 77 -33.63 -55.80 110.45
C SER A 77 -33.56 -54.48 109.65
N GLY A 78 -32.82 -54.48 108.55
CA GLY A 78 -32.66 -53.30 107.68
C GLY A 78 -31.50 -52.36 108.04
N VAL A 79 -30.74 -52.63 109.11
CA VAL A 79 -29.51 -51.88 109.39
C VAL A 79 -28.42 -52.31 108.41
N VAL A 80 -27.92 -51.37 107.60
CA VAL A 80 -26.82 -51.60 106.65
C VAL A 80 -25.58 -52.11 107.38
N CYS A 81 -25.09 -53.28 106.98
CA CYS A 81 -23.88 -53.90 107.50
C CYS A 81 -22.75 -53.94 106.47
N ARG A 82 -23.06 -53.80 105.18
CA ARG A 82 -22.10 -53.54 104.11
C ARG A 82 -22.73 -52.56 103.11
N THR A 83 -22.00 -51.51 102.77
CA THR A 83 -22.43 -50.52 101.76
C THR A 83 -22.01 -50.98 100.37
N THR A 84 -22.74 -50.57 99.35
CA THR A 84 -22.39 -50.81 97.94
C THR A 84 -21.03 -50.18 97.58
N LEU A 85 -20.17 -50.91 96.88
CA LEU A 85 -18.91 -50.44 96.32
C LEU A 85 -19.11 -49.67 94.99
N THR A 86 -19.87 -50.24 94.05
CA THR A 86 -20.17 -49.63 92.73
C THR A 86 -21.57 -50.01 92.22
N GLY A 87 -21.93 -49.64 90.98
CA GLY A 87 -23.27 -49.79 90.39
C GLY A 87 -23.81 -51.23 90.19
N CYS A 88 -23.00 -52.28 90.41
CA CYS A 88 -23.46 -53.69 90.36
C CYS A 88 -23.44 -54.39 91.72
N ASP A 89 -23.16 -53.66 92.80
CA ASP A 89 -23.06 -54.19 94.15
C ASP A 89 -24.37 -53.98 94.92
N LEU A 90 -24.85 -55.00 95.63
CA LEU A 90 -26.03 -54.86 96.48
C LEU A 90 -25.65 -54.36 97.88
N GLU A 91 -26.58 -53.71 98.55
CA GLU A 91 -26.39 -53.33 99.96
C GLU A 91 -26.91 -54.44 100.86
N GLU A 92 -26.06 -55.05 101.71
CA GLU A 92 -26.51 -56.01 102.71
C GLU A 92 -26.92 -55.31 103.99
N THR A 93 -28.08 -55.72 104.47
CA THR A 93 -28.64 -55.29 105.73
C THR A 93 -28.73 -56.46 106.70
N CYS A 94 -28.55 -56.16 107.99
CA CYS A 94 -28.75 -57.14 109.05
C CYS A 94 -30.17 -57.71 108.96
N THR A 95 -30.31 -59.03 109.16
CA THR A 95 -31.63 -59.69 109.10
C THR A 95 -32.44 -59.48 110.37
N GLY A 96 -31.79 -59.11 111.48
CA GLY A 96 -32.38 -59.13 112.82
C GLY A 96 -32.34 -60.51 113.49
N GLU A 97 -31.83 -61.53 112.79
CA GLU A 97 -31.78 -62.92 113.26
C GLU A 97 -30.34 -63.50 113.30
N SER A 98 -29.39 -62.87 112.60
CA SER A 98 -27.97 -63.24 112.57
C SER A 98 -27.08 -62.15 113.16
N LYS A 99 -26.02 -62.57 113.86
CA LYS A 99 -24.93 -61.70 114.34
C LYS A 99 -23.96 -61.26 113.25
N PHE A 100 -23.93 -61.98 112.13
CA PHE A 100 -23.11 -61.68 110.97
C PHE A 100 -23.95 -61.02 109.87
N CYS A 101 -23.33 -60.13 109.10
CA CYS A 101 -23.93 -59.63 107.87
C CYS A 101 -24.20 -60.82 106.94
N PRO A 102 -25.28 -60.81 106.13
CA PRO A 102 -25.44 -61.76 105.03
C PRO A 102 -24.19 -61.80 104.14
N ASP A 103 -24.03 -62.90 103.41
CA ASP A 103 -22.97 -63.02 102.42
C ASP A 103 -23.10 -61.90 101.38
N ASP A 104 -21.95 -61.43 100.88
CA ASP A 104 -21.87 -60.39 99.85
C ASP A 104 -22.58 -60.87 98.57
N THR A 105 -23.56 -60.08 98.13
CA THR A 105 -24.33 -60.33 96.92
C THR A 105 -24.19 -59.19 95.92
N VAL A 106 -24.30 -59.54 94.64
CA VAL A 106 -24.29 -58.60 93.53
C VAL A 106 -25.63 -58.63 92.82
N PHE A 107 -25.92 -57.60 92.03
CA PHE A 107 -27.10 -57.63 91.15
C PHE A 107 -27.01 -58.80 90.16
N ASP A 108 -28.17 -59.38 89.83
CA ASP A 108 -28.27 -60.46 88.84
C ASP A 108 -27.74 -60.03 87.47
N ALA A 109 -27.31 -61.02 86.68
CA ALA A 109 -26.88 -60.78 85.30
C ALA A 109 -27.99 -60.11 84.47
N GLY A 110 -27.65 -59.03 83.77
CA GLY A 110 -28.58 -58.27 82.93
C GLY A 110 -29.18 -57.03 83.58
N VAL A 111 -28.90 -56.75 84.87
CA VAL A 111 -29.28 -55.48 85.49
C VAL A 111 -28.43 -54.35 84.90
N VAL A 112 -29.06 -53.32 84.37
CA VAL A 112 -28.38 -52.15 83.80
C VAL A 112 -27.77 -51.32 84.93
N CYS A 113 -26.45 -51.23 84.99
CA CYS A 113 -25.72 -50.40 85.95
C CYS A 113 -25.36 -49.03 85.39
N ARG A 114 -25.33 -48.89 84.06
CA ARG A 114 -25.28 -47.60 83.37
C ARG A 114 -26.13 -47.65 82.10
N GLY A 115 -27.01 -46.67 81.94
CA GLY A 115 -27.81 -46.52 80.72
C GLY A 115 -26.98 -45.99 79.55
N SER A 116 -27.48 -46.20 78.33
CA SER A 116 -26.91 -45.61 77.12
C SER A 116 -27.24 -44.12 77.00
N VAL A 117 -26.28 -43.32 76.50
CA VAL A 117 -26.37 -41.86 76.30
C VAL A 117 -26.72 -41.50 74.84
N GLY A 118 -26.86 -42.48 73.96
CA GLY A 118 -27.29 -42.28 72.57
C GLY A 118 -27.33 -43.59 71.80
N ILE A 119 -27.58 -43.51 70.48
CA ILE A 119 -27.66 -44.69 69.61
C ILE A 119 -26.30 -45.40 69.45
N CYS A 120 -25.19 -44.68 69.62
CA CYS A 120 -23.83 -45.20 69.54
C CYS A 120 -23.29 -45.71 70.89
N ASP A 121 -24.12 -45.71 71.93
CA ASP A 121 -23.74 -46.10 73.27
C ASP A 121 -24.35 -47.46 73.67
N VAL A 122 -23.54 -48.34 74.26
CA VAL A 122 -24.01 -49.63 74.76
C VAL A 122 -24.29 -49.51 76.24
N ALA A 123 -25.50 -49.84 76.68
CA ALA A 123 -25.80 -49.87 78.11
C ALA A 123 -25.02 -51.01 78.80
N GLU A 124 -24.28 -50.70 79.86
CA GLU A 124 -23.59 -51.73 80.64
C GLU A 124 -24.54 -52.43 81.59
N VAL A 125 -24.44 -53.75 81.54
CA VAL A 125 -25.19 -54.66 82.39
C VAL A 125 -24.26 -55.40 83.33
N CYS A 126 -24.72 -55.62 84.54
CA CYS A 126 -24.04 -56.48 85.49
C CYS A 126 -23.93 -57.91 84.91
N ASP A 127 -22.82 -58.56 85.18
CA ASP A 127 -22.54 -59.94 84.74
C ASP A 127 -23.09 -60.99 85.71
N GLY A 128 -23.61 -60.57 86.87
CA GLY A 128 -24.08 -61.43 87.95
C GLY A 128 -22.97 -62.01 88.83
N SER A 129 -21.73 -61.56 88.67
CA SER A 129 -20.57 -62.09 89.41
C SER A 129 -19.63 -61.03 89.98
N SER A 130 -19.60 -59.84 89.38
CA SER A 130 -18.77 -58.71 89.76
C SER A 130 -19.62 -57.58 90.34
N GLY A 131 -19.20 -57.03 91.48
CA GLY A 131 -19.79 -55.80 92.04
C GLY A 131 -19.40 -54.53 91.28
N ALA A 132 -18.45 -54.62 90.35
CA ALA A 132 -18.04 -53.56 89.44
C ALA A 132 -18.90 -53.54 88.17
N CYS A 133 -19.49 -52.40 87.84
CA CYS A 133 -20.09 -52.17 86.52
C CYS A 133 -19.00 -52.24 85.44
N PRO A 134 -19.25 -52.90 84.28
CA PRO A 134 -18.31 -52.89 83.16
C PRO A 134 -17.90 -51.48 82.75
N GLY A 135 -16.72 -51.36 82.13
CA GLY A 135 -16.26 -50.09 81.59
C GLY A 135 -17.11 -49.63 80.41
N ASP A 136 -17.02 -48.34 80.11
CA ASP A 136 -17.82 -47.69 79.07
C ASP A 136 -17.58 -48.28 77.68
N ALA A 137 -18.62 -48.88 77.09
CA ALA A 137 -18.59 -49.55 75.81
C ALA A 137 -19.43 -48.81 74.76
N PHE A 138 -18.83 -48.61 73.59
CA PHE A 138 -19.49 -47.94 72.46
C PHE A 138 -19.79 -48.93 71.34
N GLN A 139 -20.81 -48.61 70.54
CA GLN A 139 -21.11 -49.33 69.29
C GLN A 139 -19.92 -49.26 68.32
N PRO A 140 -19.71 -50.28 67.46
CA PRO A 140 -18.58 -50.29 66.54
C PRO A 140 -18.68 -49.15 65.52
N SER A 141 -17.53 -48.74 64.97
CA SER A 141 -17.49 -47.64 64.00
C SER A 141 -18.10 -47.94 62.63
N SER A 142 -18.68 -49.13 62.47
CA SER A 142 -19.43 -49.55 61.28
C SER A 142 -20.94 -49.49 61.50
N LEU A 143 -21.41 -49.14 62.71
CA LEU A 143 -22.83 -48.95 62.95
C LEU A 143 -23.23 -47.58 62.38
N GLU A 144 -24.06 -47.61 61.35
CA GLU A 144 -24.72 -46.42 60.83
C GLU A 144 -25.70 -45.90 61.88
N CYS A 145 -25.58 -44.61 62.22
CA CYS A 145 -26.38 -43.95 63.24
C CYS A 145 -27.20 -42.78 62.69
N GLY A 146 -26.86 -42.29 61.50
CA GLY A 146 -27.65 -41.39 60.66
C GLY A 146 -27.60 -41.92 59.23
N SER A 147 -28.77 -42.20 58.64
CA SER A 147 -28.84 -42.58 57.23
C SER A 147 -28.84 -41.33 56.38
N SER A 148 -28.12 -41.38 55.24
CA SER A 148 -28.13 -40.32 54.24
C SER A 148 -29.58 -40.02 53.79
N ALA A 149 -29.97 -38.75 53.90
CA ALA A 149 -31.30 -38.24 53.60
C ALA A 149 -31.49 -37.88 52.11
N GLY A 150 -30.41 -37.77 51.33
CA GLY A 150 -30.43 -37.46 49.90
C GLY A 150 -29.05 -37.58 49.25
N ASP A 151 -28.97 -37.32 47.93
CA ASP A 151 -27.74 -37.50 47.15
C ASP A 151 -26.57 -36.62 47.60
N CYS A 152 -26.85 -35.52 48.31
CA CYS A 152 -25.89 -34.57 48.84
C CYS A 152 -25.61 -34.76 50.34
N ASP A 153 -26.10 -35.83 50.94
CA ASP A 153 -25.98 -36.10 52.36
C ASP A 153 -25.05 -37.29 52.67
N VAL A 154 -24.18 -37.15 53.67
CA VAL A 154 -23.27 -38.21 54.10
C VAL A 154 -23.95 -39.04 55.18
N ALA A 155 -23.93 -40.37 55.07
CA ALA A 155 -24.38 -41.21 56.17
C ALA A 155 -23.38 -41.16 57.35
N GLU A 156 -23.85 -40.87 58.56
CA GLU A 156 -23.02 -40.90 59.76
C GLU A 156 -22.92 -42.30 60.36
N TYR A 157 -21.69 -42.63 60.75
CA TYR A 157 -21.37 -43.84 61.49
C TYR A 157 -20.88 -43.50 62.89
N CYS A 158 -21.15 -44.37 63.85
CA CYS A 158 -20.60 -44.25 65.18
C CYS A 158 -19.06 -44.15 65.13
N THR A 159 -18.45 -43.48 66.10
CA THR A 159 -16.98 -43.33 66.11
C THR A 159 -16.25 -44.49 66.78
N GLY A 160 -16.98 -45.40 67.45
CA GLY A 160 -16.41 -46.41 68.33
C GLY A 160 -15.86 -45.87 69.65
N SER A 161 -16.06 -44.58 69.94
CA SER A 161 -15.50 -43.91 71.12
C SER A 161 -16.41 -42.84 71.75
N ALA A 162 -17.59 -42.61 71.19
CA ALA A 162 -18.58 -41.65 71.68
C ALA A 162 -19.98 -42.25 71.60
N GLY A 163 -20.84 -41.88 72.56
CA GLY A 163 -22.20 -42.41 72.67
C GLY A 163 -23.24 -41.74 71.78
N LEU A 164 -22.95 -40.52 71.31
CA LEU A 164 -23.78 -39.81 70.33
C LEU A 164 -23.29 -40.09 68.92
N CYS A 165 -24.21 -40.05 67.96
CA CYS A 165 -23.85 -40.02 66.54
C CYS A 165 -23.09 -38.71 66.25
N PRO A 166 -22.13 -38.70 65.32
CA PRO A 166 -21.54 -37.46 64.81
C PRO A 166 -22.60 -36.44 64.38
N GLU A 167 -22.21 -35.17 64.30
CA GLU A 167 -23.06 -34.14 63.69
C GLU A 167 -23.28 -34.46 62.21
N ASP A 168 -24.44 -34.06 61.71
CA ASP A 168 -24.88 -34.21 60.33
C ASP A 168 -23.95 -33.46 59.36
N VAL A 169 -23.44 -34.13 58.33
CA VAL A 169 -22.48 -33.57 57.37
C VAL A 169 -22.96 -33.73 55.93
N LYS A 170 -23.02 -32.62 55.20
CA LYS A 170 -23.30 -32.60 53.76
C LYS A 170 -22.04 -32.81 52.93
N LEU A 171 -22.21 -33.37 51.74
CA LEU A 171 -21.17 -33.43 50.71
C LEU A 171 -20.73 -32.01 50.33
N ASP A 172 -19.48 -31.86 49.91
CA ASP A 172 -18.92 -30.55 49.60
C ASP A 172 -19.62 -29.90 48.40
N SER A 173 -19.51 -28.58 48.30
CA SER A 173 -20.18 -27.82 47.23
C SER A 173 -19.57 -28.01 45.83
N THR A 174 -18.62 -28.93 45.68
CA THR A 174 -17.99 -29.30 44.40
C THR A 174 -18.32 -30.73 44.01
N THR A 175 -19.06 -31.44 44.85
CA THR A 175 -19.50 -32.80 44.59
C THR A 175 -20.66 -32.77 43.61
N VAL A 176 -20.44 -33.36 42.44
CA VAL A 176 -21.48 -33.54 41.42
C VAL A 176 -22.42 -34.65 41.90
N CYS A 177 -23.68 -34.31 42.15
CA CYS A 177 -24.71 -35.23 42.62
C CYS A 177 -25.55 -35.79 41.47
N ARG A 178 -25.67 -35.04 40.37
CA ARG A 178 -26.24 -35.52 39.11
C ARG A 178 -25.36 -35.06 37.97
N VAL A 179 -25.05 -36.00 37.07
CA VAL A 179 -24.21 -35.71 35.89
C VAL A 179 -25.11 -35.30 34.75
N GLY A 180 -24.72 -34.25 34.02
CA GLY A 180 -25.36 -33.88 32.78
C GLY A 180 -25.27 -35.00 31.74
N THR A 181 -26.36 -35.24 31.02
CA THR A 181 -26.50 -36.25 29.97
C THR A 181 -25.97 -35.78 28.62
N ASP A 182 -26.02 -34.48 28.34
CA ASP A 182 -25.49 -33.80 27.16
C ASP A 182 -24.75 -32.50 27.57
N LEU A 183 -24.22 -31.75 26.60
CA LEU A 183 -23.60 -30.43 26.81
C LEU A 183 -24.61 -29.35 27.22
N CYS A 184 -25.88 -29.50 26.82
CA CYS A 184 -26.96 -28.61 27.24
C CYS A 184 -27.64 -29.03 28.54
N ASP A 185 -27.16 -30.10 29.17
CA ASP A 185 -27.60 -30.56 30.47
C ASP A 185 -26.53 -30.21 31.51
N ALA A 186 -26.83 -29.26 32.41
CA ALA A 186 -25.85 -28.84 33.39
C ALA A 186 -25.66 -29.94 34.44
N ALA A 187 -24.43 -30.20 34.86
CA ALA A 187 -24.23 -31.09 35.99
C ALA A 187 -24.58 -30.37 37.31
N GLU A 188 -25.50 -30.93 38.09
CA GLU A 188 -25.84 -30.40 39.41
C GLU A 188 -24.78 -30.75 40.44
N THR A 189 -24.42 -29.74 41.22
CA THR A 189 -23.49 -29.89 42.34
C THR A 189 -24.22 -29.63 43.64
N CYS A 190 -23.83 -30.37 44.68
CA CYS A 190 -24.28 -30.07 46.03
C CYS A 190 -23.91 -28.63 46.39
N ASN A 191 -24.67 -28.02 47.31
CA ASN A 191 -24.37 -26.67 47.79
C ASN A 191 -23.67 -26.67 49.17
N GLY A 192 -23.45 -27.86 49.75
CA GLY A 192 -22.87 -28.04 51.08
C GLY A 192 -23.82 -27.73 52.24
N VAL A 193 -25.12 -27.64 51.98
CA VAL A 193 -26.14 -27.28 52.97
C VAL A 193 -27.38 -28.19 52.91
N ASP A 194 -27.88 -28.46 51.70
CA ASP A 194 -29.08 -29.26 51.48
C ASP A 194 -28.77 -30.75 51.28
N ASP A 195 -29.71 -31.61 51.69
CA ASP A 195 -29.61 -33.07 51.60
C ASP A 195 -29.78 -33.57 50.16
N ASP A 196 -30.65 -32.89 49.42
CA ASP A 196 -31.03 -33.24 48.07
C ASP A 196 -30.13 -32.55 47.04
N CYS A 197 -29.89 -33.24 45.93
CA CYS A 197 -29.32 -32.61 44.75
C CYS A 197 -30.29 -31.52 44.25
N PRO A 198 -29.79 -30.36 43.76
CA PRO A 198 -30.64 -29.36 43.12
C PRO A 198 -31.55 -29.93 42.02
N ASP A 199 -32.60 -29.16 41.70
CA ASP A 199 -33.45 -29.46 40.55
C ASP A 199 -32.61 -29.47 39.26
N ASP A 200 -33.05 -30.25 38.27
CA ASP A 200 -32.38 -30.37 36.97
C ASP A 200 -32.38 -29.02 36.26
N GLU A 201 -31.20 -28.56 35.84
CA GLU A 201 -31.04 -27.27 35.17
C GLU A 201 -30.42 -27.42 33.77
N ALA A 202 -31.09 -26.88 32.77
CA ALA A 202 -30.48 -26.73 31.45
C ALA A 202 -29.26 -25.81 31.53
N ALA A 203 -28.24 -26.11 30.74
CA ALA A 203 -27.07 -25.28 30.61
C ALA A 203 -27.45 -23.88 30.09
N ALA A 204 -26.67 -22.86 30.50
CA ALA A 204 -26.93 -21.48 30.11
C ALA A 204 -26.93 -21.29 28.58
N ASP A 205 -27.68 -20.30 28.11
CA ASP A 205 -27.84 -19.91 26.69
C ASP A 205 -26.57 -19.39 25.98
N THR A 206 -25.43 -19.50 26.66
CA THR A 206 -24.11 -19.11 26.18
C THR A 206 -23.18 -20.31 26.00
N VAL A 207 -23.62 -21.51 26.39
CA VAL A 207 -22.89 -22.75 26.19
C VAL A 207 -23.06 -23.18 24.74
N VAL A 208 -21.94 -23.30 24.03
CA VAL A 208 -21.90 -23.85 22.66
C VAL A 208 -21.99 -25.36 22.75
N CYS A 209 -23.05 -25.94 22.20
CA CYS A 209 -23.29 -27.39 22.18
C CYS A 209 -22.91 -28.04 20.85
N ARG A 210 -22.92 -27.26 19.76
CA ARG A 210 -22.30 -27.65 18.48
C ARG A 210 -21.40 -26.54 17.99
N ALA A 211 -20.14 -26.88 17.73
CA ALA A 211 -19.20 -25.95 17.11
C ALA A 211 -19.43 -25.92 15.61
N PRO A 212 -19.24 -24.77 14.94
CA PRO A 212 -19.45 -24.64 13.51
C PRO A 212 -18.41 -25.47 12.72
N VAL A 213 -18.89 -26.14 11.68
CA VAL A 213 -18.17 -27.00 10.75
C VAL A 213 -18.41 -26.52 9.32
N GLY A 214 -17.70 -25.46 8.94
CA GLY A 214 -17.81 -24.88 7.60
C GLY A 214 -17.90 -23.36 7.67
N ALA A 215 -17.99 -22.71 6.51
CA ALA A 215 -18.15 -21.27 6.43
C ALA A 215 -19.61 -20.82 6.62
N CYS A 216 -20.57 -21.73 6.38
CA CYS A 216 -22.01 -21.47 6.48
C CYS A 216 -22.69 -22.19 7.65
N ASP A 217 -21.89 -22.68 8.59
CA ASP A 217 -22.38 -23.35 9.78
C ASP A 217 -22.36 -22.37 10.96
N ALA A 218 -23.49 -22.17 11.62
CA ALA A 218 -23.56 -21.34 12.81
C ALA A 218 -23.17 -22.15 14.05
N PRO A 219 -22.58 -21.54 15.08
CA PRO A 219 -22.49 -22.20 16.39
C PRO A 219 -23.89 -22.40 16.98
N ASP A 220 -24.23 -23.63 17.35
CA ASP A 220 -25.44 -23.90 18.13
C ASP A 220 -25.16 -23.63 19.61
N TYR A 221 -26.05 -22.83 20.20
CA TYR A 221 -26.08 -22.57 21.63
C TYR A 221 -27.24 -23.33 22.28
N CYS A 222 -27.04 -23.75 23.52
CA CYS A 222 -28.18 -24.13 24.36
C CYS A 222 -29.17 -22.96 24.44
N ASP A 223 -30.45 -23.25 24.70
CA ASP A 223 -31.49 -22.21 24.80
C ASP A 223 -31.79 -21.79 26.26
N GLY A 224 -31.12 -22.43 27.22
CA GLY A 224 -31.36 -22.23 28.66
C GLY A 224 -32.61 -22.92 29.20
N SER A 225 -33.26 -23.80 28.43
CA SER A 225 -34.49 -24.48 28.85
C SER A 225 -34.61 -25.94 28.43
N ASP A 226 -34.03 -26.33 27.29
CA ASP A 226 -33.93 -27.70 26.82
C ASP A 226 -32.56 -28.30 27.22
N PHE A 227 -32.57 -29.62 27.45
CA PHE A 227 -31.37 -30.39 27.81
C PHE A 227 -30.65 -30.93 26.57
N GLU A 228 -31.31 -30.92 25.41
CA GLU A 228 -30.73 -31.31 24.13
C GLU A 228 -30.25 -30.08 23.35
N CYS A 229 -29.15 -30.23 22.61
CA CYS A 229 -28.70 -29.20 21.68
C CYS A 229 -29.75 -29.02 20.57
N PRO A 230 -30.07 -27.79 20.16
CA PRO A 230 -31.03 -27.54 19.09
C PRO A 230 -30.61 -28.20 17.77
N GLU A 231 -31.55 -28.21 16.82
CA GLU A 231 -31.24 -28.56 15.44
C GLU A 231 -30.19 -27.60 14.86
N ASP A 232 -29.37 -28.13 13.97
CA ASP A 232 -28.23 -27.45 13.35
C ASP A 232 -28.70 -26.17 12.62
N GLU A 233 -28.25 -25.01 13.08
CA GLU A 233 -28.59 -23.73 12.45
C GLU A 233 -27.59 -23.37 11.35
N LEU A 234 -28.06 -23.33 10.11
CA LEU A 234 -27.25 -22.90 8.96
C LEU A 234 -27.44 -21.41 8.71
N LEU A 235 -26.33 -20.71 8.42
CA LEU A 235 -26.36 -19.30 8.06
C LEU A 235 -27.11 -19.12 6.73
N ASP A 236 -27.89 -18.04 6.62
CA ASP A 236 -28.64 -17.67 5.40
C ASP A 236 -28.47 -16.18 5.13
N GLY A 237 -27.86 -15.86 3.98
CA GLY A 237 -27.53 -14.49 3.58
C GLY A 237 -26.26 -13.91 4.22
N ASP A 238 -25.51 -14.69 5.01
CA ASP A 238 -24.17 -14.32 5.47
C ASP A 238 -23.12 -14.58 4.38
N ILE A 239 -22.13 -13.70 4.28
CA ILE A 239 -21.04 -13.82 3.32
C ILE A 239 -20.10 -14.93 3.77
N CYS A 240 -19.98 -15.98 2.96
CA CYS A 240 -19.10 -17.11 3.24
C CYS A 240 -17.81 -17.10 2.43
N ARG A 241 -17.81 -16.40 1.29
CA ARG A 241 -16.63 -16.12 0.50
C ARG A 241 -16.74 -14.68 -0.02
N ASP A 242 -15.77 -13.88 0.40
CA ASP A 242 -15.65 -12.46 0.07
C ASP A 242 -14.92 -12.29 -1.28
N LEU A 243 -15.09 -11.13 -1.90
CA LEU A 243 -14.57 -10.82 -3.23
C LEU A 243 -13.05 -10.88 -3.28
N GLN A 244 -12.52 -11.74 -4.15
CA GLN A 244 -11.09 -11.91 -4.42
C GLN A 244 -10.63 -11.03 -5.58
N CYS A 245 -10.69 -9.72 -5.38
CA CYS A 245 -10.25 -8.76 -6.40
C CYS A 245 -8.73 -8.56 -6.38
N ASP A 246 -8.18 -8.15 -7.53
CA ASP A 246 -6.77 -7.76 -7.62
C ASP A 246 -6.54 -6.42 -6.90
N GLN A 247 -5.37 -6.23 -6.27
CA GLN A 247 -5.09 -5.06 -5.41
C GLN A 247 -5.10 -3.71 -6.14
N ASP A 248 -5.02 -3.72 -7.47
CA ASP A 248 -4.99 -2.53 -8.33
C ASP A 248 -6.40 -2.08 -8.78
N SER A 249 -7.45 -2.79 -8.36
CA SER A 249 -8.85 -2.40 -8.54
C SER A 249 -9.16 -1.18 -7.65
N ILE A 250 -9.35 -0.01 -8.27
CA ILE A 250 -9.57 1.27 -7.59
C ILE A 250 -10.98 1.35 -6.97
N ASP A 251 -11.87 0.43 -7.36
CA ASP A 251 -13.25 0.26 -6.91
C ASP A 251 -13.75 -1.17 -7.17
N ASN A 252 -14.64 -1.65 -6.30
CA ASN A 252 -15.24 -3.00 -6.34
C ASN A 252 -16.01 -3.34 -7.64
N ASP A 253 -16.15 -2.37 -8.55
CA ASP A 253 -16.84 -2.48 -9.84
C ASP A 253 -15.97 -3.17 -10.93
N THR A 254 -14.67 -3.37 -10.70
CA THR A 254 -13.74 -4.01 -11.66
C THR A 254 -13.36 -5.46 -11.28
N CYS A 255 -14.03 -6.03 -10.28
CA CYS A 255 -13.79 -7.40 -9.82
C CYS A 255 -14.39 -8.43 -10.78
N CYS A 256 -13.72 -9.58 -10.99
CA CYS A 256 -14.28 -10.71 -11.72
C CYS A 256 -14.87 -11.80 -10.82
N ASP A 257 -14.73 -11.63 -9.51
CA ASP A 257 -15.26 -12.53 -8.50
C ASP A 257 -16.69 -12.13 -8.13
N VAL A 258 -17.50 -13.10 -7.70
CA VAL A 258 -18.84 -12.86 -7.17
C VAL A 258 -18.83 -13.15 -5.68
N GLU A 259 -19.44 -12.27 -4.89
CA GLU A 259 -19.55 -12.49 -3.45
C GLU A 259 -20.58 -13.61 -3.20
N GLU A 260 -20.18 -14.67 -2.50
CA GLU A 260 -21.09 -15.77 -2.18
C GLU A 260 -21.64 -15.70 -0.78
N TYR A 261 -22.93 -16.00 -0.71
CA TYR A 261 -23.72 -16.02 0.49
C TYR A 261 -24.14 -17.45 0.81
N CYS A 262 -24.23 -17.75 2.10
CA CYS A 262 -24.87 -18.97 2.57
C CYS A 262 -26.35 -18.99 2.19
N ASP A 263 -26.87 -20.17 1.87
CA ASP A 263 -28.23 -20.38 1.38
C ASP A 263 -29.17 -21.04 2.42
N GLY A 264 -28.66 -21.28 3.64
CA GLY A 264 -29.38 -22.00 4.69
C GLY A 264 -29.60 -23.49 4.41
N GLU A 265 -28.99 -24.06 3.36
CA GLU A 265 -29.15 -25.48 2.99
C GLU A 265 -27.87 -26.31 3.19
N SER A 266 -26.70 -25.66 3.17
CA SER A 266 -25.38 -26.32 3.27
C SER A 266 -24.45 -25.64 4.28
N ILE A 267 -23.67 -26.45 4.99
CA ILE A 267 -22.56 -26.00 5.87
C ILE A 267 -21.36 -25.44 5.08
N GLU A 268 -21.20 -25.90 3.84
CA GLU A 268 -20.18 -25.42 2.93
C GLU A 268 -20.73 -24.26 2.11
N CYS A 269 -19.89 -23.24 1.89
CA CYS A 269 -20.20 -22.14 1.00
C CYS A 269 -20.50 -22.67 -0.42
N PRO A 270 -21.43 -22.06 -1.17
CA PRO A 270 -21.66 -22.40 -2.57
C PRO A 270 -20.37 -22.43 -3.39
N VAL A 271 -20.42 -23.13 -4.53
CA VAL A 271 -19.27 -23.17 -5.44
C VAL A 271 -18.86 -21.76 -5.85
N ASP A 272 -17.56 -21.57 -6.02
CA ASP A 272 -16.95 -20.31 -6.46
C ASP A 272 -17.51 -19.91 -7.82
N GLU A 273 -18.27 -18.82 -7.86
CA GLU A 273 -18.88 -18.26 -9.06
C GLU A 273 -18.12 -17.01 -9.52
N PHE A 274 -17.81 -16.96 -10.81
CA PHE A 274 -17.10 -15.82 -11.40
C PHE A 274 -18.01 -15.12 -12.39
N ILE A 275 -17.81 -13.81 -12.56
CA ILE A 275 -18.52 -13.02 -13.56
C ILE A 275 -18.30 -13.68 -14.94
N PRO A 276 -19.38 -14.01 -15.66
CA PRO A 276 -19.30 -14.80 -16.88
C PRO A 276 -18.46 -14.10 -17.96
N ALA A 277 -17.98 -14.90 -18.91
CA ALA A 277 -17.34 -14.39 -20.13
C ALA A 277 -18.40 -13.78 -21.07
N ASP A 278 -18.96 -12.65 -20.70
CA ASP A 278 -19.64 -11.75 -21.61
C ASP A 278 -18.81 -10.47 -21.80
N ASP A 279 -18.83 -9.92 -23.02
CA ASP A 279 -18.07 -8.71 -23.38
C ASP A 279 -18.70 -7.44 -22.75
N GLU A 280 -19.41 -7.57 -21.62
CA GLU A 280 -20.16 -6.49 -20.97
C GLU A 280 -19.54 -6.09 -19.62
N TRP A 281 -18.78 -6.97 -18.96
CA TRP A 281 -18.08 -6.66 -17.72
C TRP A 281 -16.57 -6.44 -17.93
N GLU A 282 -16.22 -5.17 -18.14
CA GLU A 282 -14.85 -4.69 -18.28
C GLU A 282 -14.17 -4.62 -16.91
N CYS A 283 -13.14 -5.44 -16.72
CA CYS A 283 -12.38 -5.51 -15.47
C CYS A 283 -11.09 -4.68 -15.49
N ARG A 284 -10.62 -4.28 -16.67
CA ARG A 284 -9.53 -3.30 -16.82
C ARG A 284 -9.75 -2.47 -18.08
N GLU A 285 -9.76 -1.16 -17.91
CA GLU A 285 -9.79 -0.20 -19.01
C GLU A 285 -8.43 -0.16 -19.74
N ALA A 286 -8.45 0.18 -21.02
CA ALA A 286 -7.22 0.46 -21.76
C ALA A 286 -6.61 1.81 -21.30
N ASP A 287 -5.39 1.77 -20.75
CA ASP A 287 -4.71 2.97 -20.23
C ASP A 287 -4.18 3.88 -21.37
N GLU A 288 -3.86 3.29 -22.53
CA GLU A 288 -3.18 3.96 -23.65
C GLU A 288 -3.57 3.32 -25.02
N ASP A 289 -3.21 3.97 -26.14
CA ASP A 289 -3.66 3.60 -27.50
C ASP A 289 -3.30 2.16 -27.96
N CYS A 290 -2.28 1.52 -27.36
CA CYS A 290 -1.88 0.15 -27.66
C CYS A 290 -2.21 -0.83 -26.54
N ASP A 291 -2.84 -0.37 -25.47
CA ASP A 291 -3.34 -1.20 -24.39
C ASP A 291 -4.67 -1.83 -24.79
N LYS A 292 -4.95 -3.06 -24.35
CA LYS A 292 -6.27 -3.66 -24.57
C LYS A 292 -7.12 -3.51 -23.33
N GLU A 293 -8.41 -3.34 -23.57
CA GLU A 293 -9.43 -3.56 -22.55
C GLU A 293 -9.47 -5.06 -22.20
N GLU A 294 -9.63 -5.37 -20.91
CA GLU A 294 -9.79 -6.74 -20.44
C GLU A 294 -11.15 -6.98 -19.78
N TYR A 295 -11.68 -8.17 -20.03
CA TYR A 295 -13.00 -8.60 -19.58
C TYR A 295 -12.87 -9.88 -18.75
N CYS A 296 -13.82 -10.08 -17.83
CA CYS A 296 -13.88 -11.32 -17.06
C CYS A 296 -14.09 -12.53 -17.98
N ASN A 297 -13.56 -13.69 -17.58
CA ASN A 297 -13.59 -14.90 -18.40
C ASN A 297 -14.43 -16.03 -17.77
N GLY A 298 -15.07 -15.79 -16.63
CA GLY A 298 -15.89 -16.77 -15.92
C GLY A 298 -15.13 -17.96 -15.34
N THR A 299 -13.80 -17.90 -15.21
CA THR A 299 -12.98 -19.05 -14.75
C THR A 299 -12.02 -18.74 -13.61
N GLN A 300 -11.83 -17.47 -13.26
CA GLN A 300 -10.92 -17.04 -12.20
C GLN A 300 -11.40 -15.71 -11.60
N PRO A 301 -11.03 -15.42 -10.34
CA PRO A 301 -11.51 -14.25 -9.62
C PRO A 301 -10.83 -12.94 -10.04
N THR A 302 -9.62 -13.02 -10.61
CA THR A 302 -8.85 -11.86 -11.06
C THR A 302 -9.05 -11.58 -12.54
N CYS A 303 -9.00 -10.30 -12.90
CA CYS A 303 -8.98 -9.87 -14.29
C CYS A 303 -7.85 -10.57 -15.07
N PRO A 304 -8.03 -10.90 -16.36
CA PRO A 304 -6.96 -11.46 -17.17
C PRO A 304 -5.68 -10.59 -17.16
N VAL A 305 -4.57 -11.25 -17.49
CA VAL A 305 -3.27 -10.58 -17.53
C VAL A 305 -3.30 -9.43 -18.53
N ASP A 306 -2.71 -8.32 -18.10
CA ASP A 306 -2.56 -7.08 -18.86
C ASP A 306 -1.93 -7.34 -20.22
N SER A 307 -2.67 -7.00 -21.28
CA SER A 307 -2.36 -7.41 -22.62
C SER A 307 -2.34 -6.23 -23.58
N VAL A 308 -1.31 -6.19 -24.42
CA VAL A 308 -1.20 -5.15 -25.44
C VAL A 308 -1.79 -5.62 -26.77
N HIS A 309 -2.22 -4.66 -27.58
CA HIS A 309 -2.56 -4.89 -28.96
C HIS A 309 -1.39 -5.48 -29.75
N ASN A 310 -1.70 -6.36 -30.70
CA ASN A 310 -0.66 -7.01 -31.50
C ASN A 310 0.04 -6.00 -32.43
N SER A 311 1.17 -6.40 -33.01
CA SER A 311 2.00 -5.49 -33.80
C SER A 311 1.41 -5.01 -35.14
N SER A 312 0.16 -5.40 -35.44
CA SER A 312 -0.59 -4.97 -36.64
C SER A 312 -1.76 -4.06 -36.29
N PHE A 313 -2.02 -3.81 -35.00
CA PHE A 313 -3.06 -2.88 -34.58
C PHE A 313 -2.60 -1.45 -34.83
N LEU A 314 -3.42 -0.68 -35.52
CA LEU A 314 -3.16 0.70 -35.88
C LEU A 314 -3.56 1.61 -34.71
N CYS A 315 -2.57 2.11 -33.97
CA CYS A 315 -2.81 3.01 -32.83
C CYS A 315 -2.91 4.47 -33.24
N ARG A 316 -2.22 4.88 -34.31
CA ARG A 316 -2.36 6.22 -34.89
C ARG A 316 -2.52 6.14 -36.41
N SER A 317 -3.58 6.77 -36.90
CA SER A 317 -3.83 6.93 -38.33
C SER A 317 -3.06 8.11 -38.90
N ARG A 318 -2.74 8.07 -40.19
CA ARG A 318 -2.08 9.19 -40.88
C ARG A 318 -2.87 10.50 -40.76
N ALA A 319 -2.18 11.54 -40.30
CA ALA A 319 -2.65 12.91 -40.17
C ALA A 319 -2.24 13.81 -41.36
N GLY A 320 -1.66 13.26 -42.44
CA GLY A 320 -1.26 13.98 -43.65
C GLY A 320 -0.57 13.10 -44.69
N GLU A 321 -0.17 13.67 -45.83
CA GLU A 321 0.51 12.91 -46.90
C GLU A 321 1.92 12.46 -46.53
N ASP A 322 2.60 13.23 -45.69
CA ASP A 322 3.97 12.98 -45.23
C ASP A 322 4.04 12.24 -43.90
N ASP A 323 2.90 11.98 -43.30
CA ASP A 323 2.76 11.16 -42.11
C ASP A 323 2.72 9.65 -42.43
N LEU A 324 3.26 8.84 -41.53
CA LEU A 324 3.16 7.38 -41.59
C LEU A 324 2.13 6.90 -40.55
N PRO A 325 1.50 5.72 -40.75
CA PRO A 325 0.64 5.15 -39.75
C PRO A 325 1.47 4.36 -38.73
N GLU A 326 1.24 4.59 -37.45
CA GLU A 326 1.88 3.84 -36.37
C GLU A 326 1.03 2.64 -35.97
N SER A 327 1.66 1.47 -35.97
CA SER A 327 1.09 0.27 -35.37
C SER A 327 1.80 -0.01 -34.05
N CYS A 328 1.09 -0.65 -33.14
CA CYS A 328 1.70 -1.13 -31.90
C CYS A 328 2.90 -2.04 -32.19
N ASP A 329 3.79 -2.23 -31.23
CA ASP A 329 4.93 -3.15 -31.34
C ASP A 329 4.61 -4.54 -30.76
N GLY A 330 3.45 -4.70 -30.12
CA GLY A 330 3.06 -5.92 -29.41
C GLY A 330 3.71 -6.08 -28.03
N ILE A 331 4.32 -5.02 -27.49
CA ILE A 331 4.99 -5.00 -26.19
C ILE A 331 4.59 -3.77 -25.35
N SER A 332 4.61 -2.57 -25.93
CA SER A 332 4.31 -1.31 -25.25
C SER A 332 2.81 -0.97 -25.30
N LYS A 333 2.30 -0.40 -24.20
CA LYS A 333 0.95 0.21 -24.12
C LYS A 333 0.86 1.53 -24.87
N THR A 334 1.98 2.24 -25.02
CA THR A 334 2.02 3.50 -25.75
C THR A 334 2.09 3.23 -27.25
N CYS A 335 1.33 3.97 -28.04
CA CYS A 335 1.60 4.06 -29.47
C CYS A 335 3.04 4.57 -29.71
N PRO A 336 3.79 4.03 -30.68
CA PRO A 336 5.10 4.54 -31.02
C PRO A 336 5.12 6.04 -31.32
N SER A 337 6.31 6.63 -31.23
CA SER A 337 6.51 8.03 -31.61
C SER A 337 6.13 8.24 -33.07
N ASP A 338 5.57 9.42 -33.36
CA ASP A 338 5.16 9.85 -34.69
C ASP A 338 6.28 9.69 -35.72
N GLU A 339 6.07 8.84 -36.72
CA GLU A 339 7.04 8.59 -37.79
C GLU A 339 6.73 9.44 -39.02
N ILE A 340 7.34 10.61 -39.08
CA ILE A 340 7.28 11.45 -40.29
C ILE A 340 8.18 10.86 -41.38
N ARG A 341 7.71 10.89 -42.64
CA ARG A 341 8.53 10.50 -43.79
C ARG A 341 9.85 11.27 -43.78
N ARG A 342 10.93 10.52 -44.01
CA ARG A 342 12.30 11.08 -44.05
C ARG A 342 12.39 12.27 -45.01
N ALA A 343 13.21 13.24 -44.62
CA ALA A 343 13.63 14.32 -45.50
C ALA A 343 14.13 13.76 -46.85
N ASP A 344 13.83 14.45 -47.95
CA ASP A 344 14.13 14.06 -49.34
C ASP A 344 13.24 12.96 -49.92
N LYS A 345 12.27 12.41 -49.16
CA LYS A 345 11.21 11.63 -49.79
C LYS A 345 10.33 12.58 -50.59
N ARG A 346 10.14 12.28 -51.89
CA ARG A 346 9.29 13.09 -52.75
C ARG A 346 7.85 13.05 -52.24
N CYS A 347 7.33 14.21 -51.86
CA CYS A 347 5.94 14.38 -51.47
C CYS A 347 5.08 14.59 -52.72
N ARG A 348 5.38 15.66 -53.49
CA ARG A 348 4.67 16.00 -54.74
C ARG A 348 5.63 16.00 -55.93
N ARG A 349 5.12 15.61 -57.11
CA ARG A 349 5.86 15.73 -58.37
C ARG A 349 5.63 17.11 -58.96
N ALA A 350 6.65 17.67 -59.62
CA ALA A 350 6.51 18.82 -60.48
C ALA A 350 5.44 18.55 -61.55
N ALA A 351 4.43 19.41 -61.63
CA ALA A 351 3.33 19.35 -62.58
C ALA A 351 3.67 20.00 -63.93
N GLY A 352 4.78 20.75 -64.03
CA GLY A 352 5.26 21.38 -65.26
C GLY A 352 6.71 21.87 -65.12
N VAL A 353 7.24 22.49 -66.18
CA VAL A 353 8.65 22.94 -66.24
C VAL A 353 8.98 24.11 -65.30
N CYS A 354 7.96 24.87 -64.85
CA CYS A 354 8.10 25.97 -63.88
C CYS A 354 7.74 25.56 -62.46
N ASP A 355 7.52 24.27 -62.21
CA ASP A 355 7.10 23.75 -60.92
C ASP A 355 8.26 23.06 -60.20
N VAL A 356 8.50 23.44 -58.95
CA VAL A 356 9.55 22.81 -58.14
C VAL A 356 8.94 21.59 -57.46
N PRO A 357 9.54 20.39 -57.56
CA PRO A 357 9.03 19.24 -56.81
C PRO A 357 9.28 19.40 -55.30
N GLU A 358 8.27 19.14 -54.49
CA GLU A 358 8.40 19.17 -53.03
C GLU A 358 8.85 17.82 -52.49
N PHE A 359 9.69 17.92 -51.46
CA PHE A 359 10.18 16.82 -50.69
C PHE A 359 9.79 17.04 -49.24
N CYS A 360 9.49 15.95 -48.53
CA CYS A 360 9.23 16.00 -47.09
C CYS A 360 10.39 16.73 -46.40
N ASP A 361 10.08 17.53 -45.39
CA ASP A 361 11.09 18.22 -44.56
C ASP A 361 11.61 17.33 -43.41
N GLY A 362 10.94 16.19 -43.17
CA GLY A 362 11.25 15.25 -42.10
C GLY A 362 10.74 15.68 -40.72
N VAL A 363 9.85 16.68 -40.66
CA VAL A 363 9.31 17.24 -39.41
C VAL A 363 7.79 17.46 -39.47
N SER A 364 7.25 17.90 -40.61
CA SER A 364 5.83 18.17 -40.82
C SER A 364 5.07 16.92 -41.31
N THR A 365 3.83 16.74 -40.82
CA THR A 365 2.89 15.72 -41.31
C THR A 365 2.30 16.07 -42.69
N GLU A 366 2.36 17.35 -43.04
CA GLU A 366 1.86 17.90 -44.30
C GLU A 366 2.98 18.16 -45.30
N CYS A 367 2.65 17.97 -46.58
CA CYS A 367 3.53 18.34 -47.68
C CYS A 367 3.88 19.83 -47.62
N PRO A 368 5.13 20.22 -47.92
CA PRO A 368 5.44 21.63 -48.10
C PRO A 368 4.52 22.29 -49.13
N VAL A 369 4.24 23.58 -48.92
CA VAL A 369 3.43 24.36 -49.85
C VAL A 369 4.07 24.35 -51.24
N ASN A 370 3.21 24.37 -52.27
CA ASN A 370 3.62 24.35 -53.67
C ASN A 370 4.60 25.49 -53.98
N ALA A 371 5.81 25.14 -54.41
CA ALA A 371 6.88 26.07 -54.77
C ALA A 371 7.07 26.14 -56.30
N PHE A 372 7.22 27.34 -56.82
CA PHE A 372 7.42 27.58 -58.26
C PHE A 372 8.82 28.12 -58.53
N GLU A 373 9.35 27.82 -59.73
CA GLU A 373 10.61 28.38 -60.21
C GLU A 373 10.55 29.92 -60.23
N PRO A 374 11.64 30.64 -59.89
CA PRO A 374 11.64 32.10 -59.88
C PRO A 374 11.20 32.72 -61.19
N ALA A 375 10.68 33.95 -61.13
CA ALA A 375 10.22 34.69 -62.31
C ALA A 375 11.31 35.06 -63.33
N THR A 376 12.55 34.64 -63.08
CA THR A 376 13.73 34.80 -63.96
C THR A 376 14.14 33.50 -64.64
N THR A 377 13.52 32.37 -64.31
CA THR A 377 13.83 31.08 -64.91
C THR A 377 13.25 31.02 -66.31
N VAL A 378 14.11 30.90 -67.31
CA VAL A 378 13.70 30.68 -68.71
C VAL A 378 13.11 29.28 -68.81
N CYS A 379 11.84 29.19 -69.16
CA CYS A 379 11.12 27.92 -69.32
C CYS A 379 10.89 27.53 -70.77
N ASN A 380 10.95 28.51 -71.67
CA ASN A 380 11.07 28.33 -73.10
C ASN A 380 12.04 29.39 -73.64
N ALA A 381 12.96 28.97 -74.50
CA ALA A 381 14.07 29.82 -74.94
C ALA A 381 13.71 30.51 -76.25
N SER A 382 14.17 31.75 -76.43
CA SER A 382 14.05 32.51 -77.68
C SER A 382 14.63 31.74 -78.87
N GLU A 383 13.81 31.56 -79.92
CA GLU A 383 14.17 30.92 -81.19
C GLU A 383 14.60 31.94 -82.27
N GLY A 384 14.54 33.25 -81.99
CA GLY A 384 14.96 34.30 -82.93
C GLY A 384 14.76 35.73 -82.43
N GLY A 385 15.19 36.73 -83.24
CA GLY A 385 15.14 38.15 -82.87
C GLY A 385 13.73 38.76 -82.72
N CYS A 386 12.69 38.04 -83.16
CA CYS A 386 11.28 38.40 -82.97
C CYS A 386 10.54 37.45 -82.03
N ASP A 387 11.28 36.69 -81.24
CA ASP A 387 10.75 35.70 -80.32
C ASP A 387 11.38 35.90 -78.92
N PRO A 388 10.69 36.56 -77.98
CA PRO A 388 11.18 36.75 -76.62
C PRO A 388 11.15 35.43 -75.84
N ALA A 389 12.22 35.14 -75.08
CA ALA A 389 12.22 33.97 -74.21
C ALA A 389 11.16 34.07 -73.10
N GLU A 390 10.36 33.02 -72.90
CA GLU A 390 9.37 32.96 -71.83
C GLU A 390 10.03 32.64 -70.49
N LEU A 391 9.70 33.46 -69.50
CA LEU A 391 10.11 33.26 -68.12
C LEU A 391 8.95 32.68 -67.32
N CYS A 392 9.26 31.82 -66.35
CA CYS A 392 8.29 31.40 -65.35
C CYS A 392 7.68 32.63 -64.66
N THR A 393 6.47 32.51 -64.12
CA THR A 393 5.80 33.63 -63.44
C THR A 393 6.14 33.74 -61.95
N GLY A 394 6.78 32.70 -61.39
CA GLY A 394 6.93 32.53 -59.94
C GLY A 394 5.66 32.11 -59.20
N ALA A 395 4.56 31.85 -59.92
CA ALA A 395 3.25 31.54 -59.32
C ALA A 395 2.46 30.43 -60.04
N ALA A 396 2.99 29.86 -61.13
CA ALA A 396 2.32 28.83 -61.91
C ALA A 396 3.30 27.73 -62.36
N ALA A 397 2.80 26.49 -62.40
CA ALA A 397 3.57 25.29 -62.78
C ALA A 397 3.90 25.20 -64.27
N ALA A 398 3.04 25.79 -65.12
CA ALA A 398 3.23 25.83 -66.56
C ALA A 398 4.08 27.04 -66.97
N CYS A 399 4.90 26.87 -68.01
CA CYS A 399 5.50 28.00 -68.72
C CYS A 399 4.38 28.83 -69.36
N PRO A 400 4.50 30.17 -69.43
CA PRO A 400 3.62 30.98 -70.27
C PRO A 400 3.55 30.44 -71.70
N GLU A 401 2.45 30.74 -72.38
CA GLU A 401 2.36 30.42 -73.81
C GLU A 401 3.44 31.19 -74.57
N ASP A 402 3.94 30.55 -75.64
CA ASP A 402 4.91 31.13 -76.56
C ASP A 402 4.29 32.31 -77.31
N VAL A 403 4.95 33.48 -77.25
CA VAL A 403 4.44 34.73 -77.85
C VAL A 403 5.47 35.35 -78.77
N ILE A 404 5.18 35.34 -80.07
CA ILE A 404 5.95 36.09 -81.08
C ILE A 404 5.75 37.59 -80.89
N SER A 405 6.84 38.37 -80.95
CA SER A 405 6.84 39.84 -80.87
C SER A 405 5.86 40.48 -81.85
N GLY A 406 5.22 41.56 -81.41
CA GLY A 406 4.12 42.20 -82.13
C GLY A 406 4.56 42.84 -83.45
N ASP A 407 3.61 43.01 -84.37
CA ASP A 407 3.85 43.74 -85.63
C ASP A 407 4.34 45.17 -85.35
N GLY A 408 5.50 45.53 -85.90
CA GLY A 408 6.14 46.83 -85.68
C GLY A 408 7.18 46.89 -84.54
N GLU A 409 7.38 45.80 -83.79
CA GLU A 409 8.42 45.74 -82.75
C GLU A 409 9.80 45.59 -83.41
N VAL A 410 10.76 46.44 -83.05
CA VAL A 410 12.06 46.50 -83.73
C VAL A 410 12.91 45.30 -83.30
N CYS A 411 13.31 44.47 -84.27
CA CYS A 411 14.19 43.32 -84.05
C CYS A 411 15.62 43.55 -84.56
N ARG A 412 15.81 44.54 -85.43
CA ARG A 412 17.11 45.10 -85.82
C ARG A 412 16.92 46.62 -86.03
N ASP A 413 17.75 47.41 -85.35
CA ASP A 413 17.66 48.88 -85.38
C ASP A 413 18.20 49.45 -86.71
N ARG A 414 17.71 50.64 -87.11
CA ARG A 414 18.17 51.38 -88.30
C ARG A 414 19.61 51.87 -88.15
N ASP A 415 20.42 51.67 -89.17
CA ASP A 415 21.74 52.28 -89.31
C ASP A 415 21.69 53.44 -90.32
N ASP A 416 22.08 54.65 -89.91
CA ASP A 416 22.07 55.85 -90.77
C ASP A 416 23.37 56.00 -91.58
N GLU A 417 24.43 55.25 -91.25
CA GLU A 417 25.74 55.26 -91.96
C GLU A 417 25.76 54.31 -93.18
N SER A 418 24.75 53.46 -93.28
CA SER A 418 24.41 52.69 -94.46
C SER A 418 23.00 53.08 -94.89
N CYS A 419 22.64 52.84 -96.15
CA CYS A 419 21.30 53.14 -96.65
C CYS A 419 20.24 52.18 -96.04
N ASP A 420 20.35 51.76 -94.77
CA ASP A 420 19.59 50.71 -94.09
C ASP A 420 18.32 51.23 -93.39
N LEU A 421 17.36 50.35 -93.13
CA LEU A 421 16.11 50.64 -92.42
C LEU A 421 15.97 49.72 -91.21
N ALA A 422 15.21 50.15 -90.18
CA ALA A 422 14.93 49.27 -89.05
C ALA A 422 13.99 48.13 -89.49
N GLU A 423 14.40 46.88 -89.27
CA GLU A 423 13.50 45.74 -89.43
C GLU A 423 12.62 45.58 -88.20
N THR A 424 11.32 45.56 -88.45
CA THR A 424 10.31 45.27 -87.45
C THR A 424 9.76 43.87 -87.65
N CYS A 425 9.44 43.21 -86.54
CA CYS A 425 8.68 41.97 -86.53
C CYS A 425 7.34 42.17 -87.24
N ASN A 426 6.87 41.13 -87.92
CA ASN A 426 5.61 41.13 -88.66
C ASN A 426 4.45 40.51 -87.86
N GLY A 427 4.66 40.25 -86.56
CA GLY A 427 3.69 39.59 -85.68
C GLY A 427 3.45 38.09 -85.94
N THR A 428 4.21 37.46 -86.85
CA THR A 428 3.99 36.03 -87.23
C THR A 428 5.28 35.21 -87.40
N SER A 429 6.45 35.84 -87.48
CA SER A 429 7.74 35.19 -87.67
C SER A 429 8.63 35.38 -86.44
N VAL A 430 9.24 34.30 -85.97
CA VAL A 430 10.28 34.30 -84.91
C VAL A 430 11.60 34.92 -85.40
N ALA A 431 11.85 34.87 -86.71
CA ALA A 431 13.01 35.47 -87.33
C ALA A 431 12.73 36.93 -87.69
N CYS A 432 13.72 37.79 -87.45
CA CYS A 432 13.73 39.16 -87.94
C CYS A 432 13.82 39.16 -89.48
N PRO A 433 13.10 40.06 -90.18
CA PRO A 433 13.19 40.19 -91.64
C PRO A 433 14.63 40.38 -92.16
N PRO A 434 14.89 40.04 -93.44
CA PRO A 434 16.14 40.39 -94.11
C PRO A 434 16.26 41.91 -94.30
N ASP A 435 17.48 42.42 -94.34
CA ASP A 435 17.79 43.85 -94.44
C ASP A 435 17.08 44.52 -95.61
N THR A 436 16.53 45.71 -95.37
CA THR A 436 15.88 46.53 -96.39
C THR A 436 16.52 47.90 -96.49
N TYR A 437 17.10 48.19 -97.65
CA TYR A 437 17.76 49.47 -97.90
C TYR A 437 16.80 50.52 -98.52
N VAL A 438 17.09 51.80 -98.32
CA VAL A 438 16.41 52.92 -99.00
C VAL A 438 16.67 52.88 -100.51
N ALA A 439 15.77 53.50 -101.29
CA ALA A 439 15.78 53.40 -102.74
C ALA A 439 17.06 54.02 -103.38
N GLU A 440 17.48 53.45 -104.52
CA GLU A 440 18.53 54.00 -105.37
C GLU A 440 18.26 55.47 -105.71
N ASP A 441 19.33 56.25 -105.89
CA ASP A 441 19.27 57.69 -106.18
C ASP A 441 18.66 58.54 -105.04
N THR A 442 18.33 57.95 -103.88
CA THR A 442 17.90 58.70 -102.71
C THR A 442 19.10 59.45 -102.15
N VAL A 443 18.92 60.75 -101.91
CA VAL A 443 19.96 61.58 -101.29
C VAL A 443 20.33 60.98 -99.94
N CYS A 444 21.59 60.62 -99.83
CA CYS A 444 22.23 60.19 -98.61
C CYS A 444 23.42 61.13 -98.36
N ASP A 445 23.97 61.07 -97.16
CA ASP A 445 25.16 61.81 -96.78
C ASP A 445 26.09 60.76 -96.17
N ASP A 446 27.18 60.42 -96.86
CA ASP A 446 28.21 59.52 -96.32
C ASP A 446 29.08 60.22 -95.25
N LEU A 447 28.70 61.46 -94.90
CA LEU A 447 29.39 62.35 -93.97
C LEU A 447 30.84 62.64 -94.41
N ASP A 448 31.18 62.43 -95.70
CA ASP A 448 32.43 62.86 -96.31
C ASP A 448 32.26 64.26 -96.95
N PRO A 449 32.76 65.33 -96.31
CA PRO A 449 32.59 66.69 -96.79
C PRO A 449 33.33 67.00 -98.11
N ALA A 450 34.11 66.06 -98.65
CA ALA A 450 34.83 66.20 -99.91
C ALA A 450 33.97 65.92 -101.16
N THR A 451 32.81 65.30 -100.98
CA THR A 451 31.81 65.09 -102.02
C THR A 451 30.58 65.96 -101.70
N THR A 452 29.83 66.35 -102.72
CA THR A 452 28.49 66.92 -102.53
C THR A 452 27.56 66.42 -103.63
N GLY A 453 26.41 65.87 -103.25
CA GLY A 453 25.37 65.42 -104.19
C GLY A 453 25.30 63.90 -104.32
N GLU A 454 25.58 63.20 -103.22
CA GLU A 454 25.63 61.76 -103.10
C GLU A 454 24.25 61.13 -103.17
N THR A 455 24.24 59.91 -103.68
CA THR A 455 23.02 59.13 -103.79
C THR A 455 23.28 57.69 -103.42
N CYS A 456 22.27 57.02 -102.84
CA CYS A 456 22.33 55.59 -102.56
C CYS A 456 22.45 54.83 -103.88
N VAL A 457 23.51 54.02 -103.99
CA VAL A 457 23.78 53.08 -105.08
C VAL A 457 24.14 51.71 -104.46
N ASP A 458 23.33 50.68 -104.73
CA ASP A 458 23.50 49.31 -104.23
C ASP A 458 23.69 49.21 -102.69
N GLY A 459 22.96 50.04 -101.92
CA GLY A 459 23.03 50.06 -100.46
C GLY A 459 24.22 50.85 -99.86
N PHE A 460 25.02 51.51 -100.70
CA PHE A 460 26.13 52.40 -100.32
C PHE A 460 25.92 53.83 -100.87
N CYS A 461 26.58 54.86 -100.35
CA CYS A 461 26.39 56.26 -100.78
C CYS A 461 27.60 56.78 -101.63
N GLY A 462 27.43 57.32 -102.87
CA GLY A 462 28.56 57.80 -103.77
C GLY A 462 28.22 58.46 -105.18
N CYS A 463 29.21 58.89 -106.02
CA CYS A 463 29.09 59.71 -107.31
C CYS A 463 29.67 59.08 -108.64
N ASP A 464 29.13 59.39 -109.87
CA ASP A 464 29.54 58.81 -111.21
C ASP A 464 29.37 59.76 -112.48
N GLY A 465 30.41 60.08 -113.31
CA GLY A 465 30.28 60.75 -114.66
C GLY A 465 31.49 61.52 -115.31
N GLY A 466 31.66 61.55 -116.66
CA GLY A 466 32.88 62.02 -117.41
C GLY A 466 32.81 63.20 -118.46
N ASP A 467 34.00 63.59 -119.00
CA ASP A 467 34.49 64.79 -119.76
C ASP A 467 33.61 65.48 -120.84
N VAL A 468 33.46 66.82 -120.76
CA VAL A 468 32.52 67.64 -121.55
C VAL A 468 33.06 68.94 -122.19
N ASP A 469 34.34 69.33 -122.07
CA ASP A 469 34.82 70.62 -122.63
C ASP A 469 36.07 70.58 -123.54
N GLY A 470 36.67 69.42 -123.76
CA GLY A 470 37.46 69.16 -124.97
C GLY A 470 38.78 69.94 -125.08
N ASP A 471 39.45 70.21 -123.96
CA ASP A 471 40.90 70.36 -123.94
C ASP A 471 41.55 69.00 -123.63
N ALA A 472 42.60 68.65 -124.38
CA ALA A 472 43.30 67.39 -124.19
C ALA A 472 44.46 67.57 -123.21
N THR A 473 44.15 67.85 -121.94
CA THR A 473 44.50 67.03 -120.76
C THR A 473 43.88 67.68 -119.51
N PHE A 474 42.64 67.28 -119.22
CA PHE A 474 41.85 67.60 -118.02
C PHE A 474 41.26 66.29 -117.45
N ASP A 475 41.30 66.13 -116.13
CA ASP A 475 40.17 65.59 -115.37
C ASP A 475 40.07 66.40 -114.08
N ASN A 476 38.90 67.01 -113.88
CA ASN A 476 38.53 67.84 -112.74
C ASN A 476 37.85 66.95 -111.71
N CYS A 477 38.50 66.65 -110.60
CA CYS A 477 38.26 67.49 -109.43
C CYS A 477 39.51 68.24 -108.95
N ASP A 478 40.31 68.78 -109.88
CA ASP A 478 41.46 69.65 -109.67
C ASP A 478 41.24 70.92 -110.54
N ASP A 479 41.22 72.14 -110.02
CA ASP A 479 42.46 72.91 -109.87
C ASP A 479 42.57 73.58 -108.50
N ASP A 480 43.47 73.01 -107.70
CA ASP A 480 44.43 73.64 -106.81
C ASP A 480 44.48 75.20 -106.75
N GLU A 481 44.05 75.76 -105.62
CA GLU A 481 44.86 76.72 -104.84
C GLU A 481 44.79 76.25 -103.39
N GLY A 482 45.72 75.36 -103.01
CA GLY A 482 45.81 74.82 -101.66
C GLY A 482 46.19 75.86 -100.60
N VAL A 483 46.48 75.55 -99.35
CA VAL A 483 46.88 74.32 -98.64
C VAL A 483 46.73 74.73 -97.14
N LEU A 484 46.24 73.94 -96.18
CA LEU A 484 46.99 72.96 -95.40
C LEU A 484 46.03 72.28 -94.40
N VAL A 485 45.74 71.01 -94.64
CA VAL A 485 45.21 70.12 -93.61
C VAL A 485 46.41 69.57 -92.84
N VAL A 486 46.61 69.99 -91.58
CA VAL A 486 47.53 69.29 -90.67
C VAL A 486 46.79 68.09 -90.12
N GLN A 487 46.75 67.01 -90.90
CA GLN A 487 45.83 65.90 -90.64
C GLN A 487 46.29 65.03 -89.44
N TYR A 488 47.57 65.08 -89.02
CA TYR A 488 48.07 64.33 -87.84
C TYR A 488 49.39 64.92 -87.28
N LEU A 489 49.53 64.98 -85.95
CA LEU A 489 50.78 65.37 -85.27
C LEU A 489 51.52 64.12 -84.77
N LYS A 490 52.56 63.67 -85.50
CA LYS A 490 53.42 62.55 -85.08
C LYS A 490 54.47 63.03 -84.07
N MET A 491 54.20 62.88 -82.78
CA MET A 491 55.19 63.09 -81.73
C MET A 491 56.03 61.83 -81.53
N LYS A 492 57.33 61.89 -81.85
CA LYS A 492 58.30 60.86 -81.45
C LYS A 492 58.96 61.27 -80.14
N PHE A 493 58.54 60.65 -79.05
CA PHE A 493 59.38 60.60 -77.85
C PHE A 493 60.46 59.55 -78.11
N SER A 494 61.72 59.81 -77.78
CA SER A 494 62.75 58.78 -77.82
C SER A 494 63.63 58.95 -76.60
N TRP A 495 63.50 58.03 -75.65
CA TRP A 495 64.52 57.84 -74.62
C TRP A 495 65.28 56.58 -74.95
N LEU A 496 66.57 56.73 -75.25
CA LEU A 496 67.46 55.65 -75.65
C LEU A 496 68.04 54.92 -74.44
N SER A 497 67.56 53.68 -74.24
CA SER A 497 68.38 52.46 -74.25
C SER A 497 69.12 51.95 -72.99
N ARG A 498 69.13 50.59 -72.91
CA ARG A 498 70.05 49.63 -72.24
C ARG A 498 69.74 49.29 -70.76
N LEU A 499 68.88 48.37 -70.34
CA LEU A 499 68.07 47.28 -70.92
C LEU A 499 66.62 47.71 -71.19
N GLY A 500 66.44 48.99 -71.52
CA GLY A 500 65.13 49.63 -71.48
C GLY A 500 64.94 50.82 -72.41
N SER A 501 63.82 51.48 -72.12
CA SER A 501 63.19 52.66 -72.72
C SER A 501 62.59 52.46 -74.12
N PHE A 502 61.26 52.29 -74.19
CA PHE A 502 60.16 53.27 -74.01
C PHE A 502 60.02 54.20 -75.20
N VAL A 503 59.01 53.92 -76.04
CA VAL A 503 58.18 54.91 -76.76
C VAL A 503 56.81 54.27 -77.00
N SER A 504 55.79 54.65 -76.23
CA SER A 504 54.40 54.43 -76.62
C SER A 504 54.11 55.35 -77.83
N LYS A 505 53.76 54.75 -78.97
CA LYS A 505 53.16 55.49 -80.08
C LYS A 505 51.66 55.49 -79.85
N GLY A 506 51.18 56.49 -79.12
CA GLY A 506 49.76 56.82 -79.06
C GLY A 506 49.46 57.87 -80.13
N THR A 507 48.42 57.63 -80.92
CA THR A 507 47.82 58.65 -81.79
C THR A 507 46.67 59.22 -81.00
N PHE A 508 46.70 60.50 -80.66
CA PHE A 508 45.62 61.17 -79.94
C PHE A 508 44.93 62.13 -80.91
N PRO A 509 43.61 62.06 -81.09
CA PRO A 509 42.90 63.11 -81.79
C PRO A 509 42.95 64.38 -80.92
N VAL A 510 43.46 65.47 -81.48
CA VAL A 510 43.32 66.81 -80.90
C VAL A 510 42.49 67.62 -81.88
N GLY A 511 41.23 67.86 -81.55
CA GLY A 511 40.39 68.79 -82.27
C GLY A 511 40.59 70.20 -81.70
N VAL A 512 40.93 71.16 -82.56
CA VAL A 512 40.74 72.59 -82.26
C VAL A 512 39.62 73.04 -83.17
N MET A 513 38.44 73.31 -82.60
CA MET A 513 37.35 73.98 -83.29
C MET A 513 37.50 75.48 -83.05
N ALA A 514 37.74 76.26 -84.10
CA ALA A 514 37.67 77.71 -84.08
C ALA A 514 36.98 78.20 -85.35
N ASP A 515 36.06 79.13 -85.16
CA ASP A 515 34.99 79.55 -86.06
C ASP A 515 35.34 80.79 -86.89
N SER A 516 36.55 81.36 -86.73
CA SER A 516 37.13 82.33 -87.67
C SER A 516 38.64 82.59 -87.50
N ALA A 517 39.27 83.15 -88.53
CA ALA A 517 40.73 83.35 -88.66
C ALA A 517 41.38 84.42 -87.73
N ALA A 518 40.63 85.02 -86.80
CA ALA A 518 41.15 86.01 -85.84
C ALA A 518 41.49 85.43 -84.45
N ASP A 519 41.09 84.18 -84.18
CA ASP A 519 41.27 83.54 -82.85
C ASP A 519 42.48 82.59 -82.78
N VAL A 520 43.13 82.32 -83.92
CA VAL A 520 44.23 81.34 -84.02
C VAL A 520 45.60 82.02 -84.15
N PHE A 521 45.65 83.29 -84.56
CA PHE A 521 46.88 84.09 -84.58
C PHE A 521 46.63 85.46 -83.96
N ASP A 522 47.52 85.92 -83.07
CA ASP A 522 47.46 87.32 -82.61
C ASP A 522 47.82 88.30 -83.74
N ALA A 523 47.60 89.60 -83.53
CA ALA A 523 47.87 90.65 -84.53
C ALA A 523 49.35 90.74 -85.01
N THR A 524 50.24 89.90 -84.47
CA THR A 524 51.65 89.75 -84.88
C THR A 524 51.95 88.39 -85.54
N GLY A 525 50.95 87.53 -85.78
CA GLY A 525 51.08 86.27 -86.52
C GLY A 525 51.57 85.08 -85.69
N GLY A 526 51.44 85.12 -84.37
CA GLY A 526 51.78 84.00 -83.47
C GLY A 526 50.59 83.07 -83.18
N LEU A 527 50.77 81.75 -83.36
CA LEU A 527 49.74 80.72 -83.20
C LEU A 527 49.40 80.48 -81.71
N ASN A 528 48.12 80.55 -81.33
CA ASN A 528 47.63 80.27 -79.98
C ASN A 528 46.91 78.91 -79.96
N VAL A 529 47.49 77.88 -79.32
CA VAL A 529 46.88 76.55 -79.21
C VAL A 529 46.85 76.12 -77.75
N THR A 530 45.65 75.82 -77.25
CA THR A 530 45.43 75.19 -75.94
C THR A 530 45.31 73.67 -76.14
N LEU A 531 46.20 72.89 -75.53
CA LEU A 531 46.18 71.42 -75.60
C LEU A 531 45.43 70.85 -74.38
N TYR A 532 44.45 69.98 -74.61
CA TYR A 532 43.80 69.17 -73.58
C TYR A 532 44.15 67.69 -73.78
N ALA A 533 44.60 67.01 -72.73
CA ALA A 533 44.89 65.57 -72.73
C ALA A 533 44.20 64.87 -71.53
N THR A 534 43.94 63.58 -71.72
CA THR A 534 42.80 62.77 -71.26
C THR A 534 42.96 62.00 -69.93
N ASN A 535 41.85 61.47 -69.37
CA ASN A 535 41.57 60.02 -69.16
C ASN A 535 40.28 59.80 -68.31
N THR A 536 39.79 58.55 -68.25
CA THR A 536 38.44 58.06 -67.86
C THR A 536 37.88 58.38 -66.46
N ASP A 537 38.43 59.33 -65.71
CA ASP A 537 37.96 59.67 -64.35
C ASP A 537 37.63 61.16 -64.13
N GLY A 538 37.29 61.90 -65.19
CA GLY A 538 36.53 63.17 -65.12
C GLY A 538 36.74 64.09 -63.90
N ALA A 539 37.92 64.70 -63.71
CA ALA A 539 38.09 65.95 -62.96
C ALA A 539 39.42 66.68 -63.27
N VAL A 540 39.29 67.78 -64.03
CA VAL A 540 40.06 69.05 -64.07
C VAL A 540 41.53 69.08 -64.54
N THR A 541 41.68 69.60 -65.76
CA THR A 541 42.53 70.69 -66.28
C THR A 541 43.71 71.24 -65.44
N ILE A 542 44.92 71.22 -66.00
CA ILE A 542 45.94 72.25 -65.74
C ILE A 542 46.43 72.87 -67.05
N ASP A 543 46.32 74.19 -67.02
CA ASP A 543 46.65 75.27 -67.93
C ASP A 543 48.16 75.44 -68.14
N ALA A 544 48.61 75.48 -69.40
CA ALA A 544 49.93 75.96 -69.78
C ALA A 544 49.88 76.63 -71.16
N SER A 545 49.48 77.89 -71.15
CA SER A 545 49.60 78.82 -72.28
C SER A 545 51.08 79.06 -72.66
N THR A 546 51.55 78.47 -73.75
CA THR A 546 52.84 78.81 -74.37
C THR A 546 52.64 79.25 -75.81
N ASN A 547 52.95 80.53 -76.11
CA ASN A 547 52.92 81.09 -77.46
C ASN A 547 54.19 80.72 -78.23
N PHE A 548 54.04 80.23 -79.47
CA PHE A 548 55.16 80.02 -80.41
C PHE A 548 55.33 81.27 -81.29
N THR A 549 56.57 81.71 -81.52
CA THR A 549 56.87 82.81 -82.47
C THR A 549 57.29 82.24 -83.82
N ALA A 550 56.91 82.92 -84.91
CA ALA A 550 57.01 82.47 -86.30
C ALA A 550 58.46 82.19 -86.80
N ASP A 551 59.49 82.53 -86.04
CA ASP A 551 60.89 82.39 -86.45
C ASP A 551 61.51 81.00 -86.17
N GLN A 552 60.74 80.05 -85.62
CA GLN A 552 61.26 78.74 -85.16
C GLN A 552 60.74 77.51 -85.93
N CYS A 553 59.99 77.70 -87.01
CA CYS A 553 59.48 76.62 -87.85
C CYS A 553 59.75 76.92 -89.33
N SER A 554 60.44 76.02 -90.04
CA SER A 554 60.62 76.12 -91.50
C SER A 554 59.66 75.18 -92.20
N ILE A 555 58.85 75.70 -93.13
CA ILE A 555 57.96 74.91 -93.99
C ILE A 555 58.72 74.56 -95.27
N THR A 556 58.90 73.26 -95.56
CA THR A 556 59.34 72.75 -96.88
C THR A 556 58.13 72.35 -97.71
N ARG A 557 58.28 72.36 -99.05
CA ARG A 557 57.25 72.15 -100.11
C ARG A 557 56.47 70.82 -100.09
N SER A 558 56.52 70.06 -99.00
CA SER A 558 55.84 68.77 -98.80
C SER A 558 55.01 68.70 -97.49
N GLY A 559 54.61 69.84 -96.93
CA GLY A 559 53.56 69.91 -95.89
C GLY A 559 53.96 69.50 -94.45
N ALA A 560 55.24 69.21 -94.18
CA ALA A 560 55.73 68.95 -92.83
C ALA A 560 56.42 70.19 -92.23
N SER A 561 55.92 70.70 -91.11
CA SER A 561 56.57 71.74 -90.30
C SER A 561 57.42 71.09 -89.20
N LEU A 562 58.75 71.25 -89.29
CA LEU A 562 59.68 70.92 -88.20
C LEU A 562 59.82 72.13 -87.28
N CYS A 563 59.23 72.07 -86.09
CA CYS A 563 59.47 73.06 -85.03
C CYS A 563 60.49 72.47 -84.04
N LYS A 564 61.60 73.19 -83.81
CA LYS A 564 62.66 72.78 -82.90
C LYS A 564 62.41 73.43 -81.53
N LEU A 565 62.14 72.62 -80.49
CA LEU A 565 62.03 73.13 -79.12
C LEU A 565 63.36 73.78 -78.68
N PRO A 566 63.31 74.90 -77.92
CA PRO A 566 64.51 75.44 -77.29
C PRO A 566 65.05 74.42 -76.29
N SER A 567 66.31 74.01 -76.46
CA SER A 567 67.00 73.16 -75.51
C SER A 567 67.05 73.84 -74.13
N ARG A 568 66.58 73.16 -73.10
CA ARG A 568 67.19 73.21 -71.78
C ARG A 568 67.84 71.88 -71.49
#